data_AF-A0A4R7IWM5-F1
#
_entry.id   AF-A0A4R7IWM5-F1
#
_cell.length_a   1.000
_cell.length_b   1.000
_cell.length_c   1.000
_cell.angle_alpha   90.00
_cell.angle_beta   90.00
_cell.angle_gamma   90.00
#
_symmetry.space_group_name_H-M   'P 1'
#
loop_
_entity.id
_entity.type
_entity.pdbx_description
1 polymer ?
#
loop_
_entity_poly.entity_id
_entity_poly.type
_entity_poly.pdbx_seq_one_letter_code
_entity_poly.pdbx_strand_id
1 'polypeptide(L)'
;MRYQRMIDDAQFHTEHFPTNGPSMRGSGPDRRTGIAVDLAPWGGERETLVSDYDSEDYESFQLGRAADDAGARDPDEPEIDPDDEDLDDDAFDEPEDATADEIDLVVAAYREDGMPVARALDLELANDLEELIVQLRRLPGDAGAIGFVSLVGELIVLVRVRGRMVQTVLSDGGASEDWPIARDVADYLNENDIDSDDFEPIGDLGIFGDIGISDFELEAQLAELEDDADSVEVVLAIAERIGIGPVVRRVVDNEFS
;
A
#
# COMPACT_ATOMS: atom_id res chain seq x y z
N MET A 1 -48.71 41.23 15.82
CA MET A 1 -48.04 42.07 14.82
C MET A 1 -48.11 41.37 13.47
N ARG A 2 -48.32 42.15 12.39
CA ARG A 2 -48.61 41.76 11.00
C ARG A 2 -47.34 41.38 10.21
N TYR A 3 -47.56 40.91 8.97
CA TYR A 3 -46.66 40.53 7.84
C TYR A 3 -46.37 39.01 7.81
N GLN A 4 -46.99 38.12 7.02
CA GLN A 4 -47.63 38.06 5.68
C GLN A 4 -46.67 38.11 4.46
N ARG A 5 -46.53 36.92 3.81
CA ARG A 5 -46.33 36.60 2.36
C ARG A 5 -45.04 37.12 1.69
N MET A 6 -44.56 36.59 0.56
CA MET A 6 -44.97 35.63 -0.48
C MET A 6 -43.66 35.29 -1.24
N ILE A 7 -43.39 34.04 -1.63
CA ILE A 7 -43.56 33.41 -2.96
C ILE A 7 -42.84 34.11 -4.14
N ASP A 8 -42.27 33.26 -5.00
CA ASP A 8 -42.01 33.39 -6.45
C ASP A 8 -40.57 33.79 -6.83
N ASP A 9 -39.95 33.36 -7.92
CA ASP A 9 -40.11 32.33 -8.96
C ASP A 9 -39.05 32.75 -10.01
N ALA A 10 -38.11 31.89 -10.41
CA ALA A 10 -37.26 32.07 -11.60
C ALA A 10 -36.45 30.77 -11.80
N GLN A 11 -36.98 29.78 -12.51
CA GLN A 11 -36.96 29.63 -13.97
C GLN A 11 -35.57 29.34 -14.56
N PHE A 12 -35.36 28.05 -14.80
CA PHE A 12 -34.83 27.42 -16.01
C PHE A 12 -33.98 28.29 -16.95
N HIS A 13 -32.71 27.91 -17.08
CA HIS A 13 -32.02 27.98 -18.36
C HIS A 13 -31.39 26.61 -18.66
N THR A 14 -32.09 25.84 -19.47
CA THR A 14 -31.61 24.64 -20.13
C THR A 14 -30.85 25.09 -21.37
N GLU A 15 -29.53 24.91 -21.43
CA GLU A 15 -28.79 25.04 -22.68
C GLU A 15 -28.42 23.66 -23.23
N HIS A 16 -28.89 23.46 -24.46
CA HIS A 16 -28.83 22.27 -25.28
C HIS A 16 -27.46 22.17 -25.95
N PHE A 17 -26.86 20.98 -25.92
CA PHE A 17 -25.82 20.54 -26.85
C PHE A 17 -26.29 20.64 -28.31
N PRO A 18 -25.37 20.93 -29.24
CA PRO A 18 -25.38 20.29 -30.54
C PRO A 18 -24.23 19.30 -30.70
N THR A 19 -24.63 18.04 -30.85
CA THR A 19 -23.90 16.91 -31.43
C THR A 19 -23.47 17.20 -32.87
N ASN A 20 -22.24 16.85 -33.25
CA ASN A 20 -21.90 16.59 -34.65
C ASN A 20 -20.71 15.62 -34.77
N GLY A 21 -21.01 14.32 -34.80
CA GLY A 21 -20.40 13.40 -35.79
C GLY A 21 -21.40 13.24 -36.95
N PRO A 22 -21.07 12.65 -38.12
CA PRO A 22 -20.22 11.45 -38.23
C PRO A 22 -19.31 11.41 -39.49
N SER A 23 -18.42 10.41 -39.61
CA SER A 23 -18.50 9.37 -40.66
C SER A 23 -17.22 8.53 -40.76
N MET A 24 -17.41 7.21 -40.80
CA MET A 24 -16.43 6.16 -41.08
C MET A 24 -16.11 6.02 -42.58
N ARG A 25 -14.89 5.53 -42.87
CA ARG A 25 -14.48 4.52 -43.90
C ARG A 25 -13.03 4.83 -44.33
N GLY A 26 -12.11 3.87 -44.50
CA GLY A 26 -12.17 2.43 -44.37
C GLY A 26 -10.83 1.78 -44.80
N SER A 27 -10.72 0.48 -44.52
CA SER A 27 -10.09 -0.59 -45.31
C SER A 27 -8.64 -0.44 -45.83
N GLY A 28 -7.79 -1.40 -45.39
CA GLY A 28 -6.69 -1.94 -46.20
C GLY A 28 -5.51 -2.51 -45.40
N PRO A 29 -5.21 -3.82 -45.49
CA PRO A 29 -4.05 -4.44 -44.85
C PRO A 29 -2.85 -4.52 -45.81
N ASP A 30 -1.63 -4.25 -45.33
CA ASP A 30 -0.39 -4.56 -46.06
C ASP A 30 0.67 -5.10 -45.08
N ARG A 31 0.78 -6.42 -44.96
CA ARG A 31 1.80 -7.31 -45.55
C ARG A 31 3.22 -7.17 -44.99
N ARG A 32 3.64 -8.30 -44.38
CA ARG A 32 4.90 -9.02 -44.58
C ARG A 32 6.20 -8.26 -44.27
N THR A 33 6.91 -8.74 -43.26
CA THR A 33 8.20 -9.39 -43.48
C THR A 33 8.34 -10.54 -42.48
N GLY A 34 8.54 -11.73 -43.01
CA GLY A 34 8.94 -12.90 -42.24
C GLY A 34 10.45 -13.00 -42.27
N ILE A 35 11.04 -13.45 -41.17
CA ILE A 35 12.33 -14.13 -41.17
C ILE A 35 12.18 -15.32 -40.23
N ALA A 36 11.97 -16.48 -40.84
CA ALA A 36 12.27 -17.76 -40.24
C ALA A 36 13.79 -17.92 -40.24
N VAL A 37 14.38 -18.29 -39.11
CA VAL A 37 15.74 -18.82 -39.04
C VAL A 37 15.66 -20.26 -38.58
N ASP A 38 16.03 -21.10 -39.54
CA ASP A 38 16.07 -22.55 -39.50
C ASP A 38 17.25 -23.01 -38.64
N LEU A 39 17.02 -24.12 -37.94
CA LEU A 39 17.99 -24.84 -37.12
C LEU A 39 18.71 -25.87 -38.00
N ALA A 40 20.04 -25.86 -38.06
CA ALA A 40 20.82 -27.05 -38.39
C ALA A 40 22.31 -26.94 -37.98
N PRO A 41 22.97 -28.07 -37.71
CA PRO A 41 23.92 -28.21 -36.62
C PRO A 41 25.38 -28.26 -37.11
N TRP A 42 26.31 -27.82 -36.25
CA TRP A 42 27.74 -28.05 -36.44
C TRP A 42 28.33 -28.64 -35.17
N GLY A 43 28.83 -29.87 -35.32
CA GLY A 43 29.61 -30.57 -34.31
C GLY A 43 31.11 -30.41 -34.54
N GLY A 44 31.86 -30.78 -33.49
CA GLY A 44 33.32 -30.86 -33.43
C GLY A 44 33.99 -29.50 -33.17
N GLU A 45 34.96 -29.33 -32.27
CA GLU A 45 35.68 -30.25 -31.39
C GLU A 45 36.64 -29.40 -30.53
N ARG A 46 36.51 -29.53 -29.19
CA ARG A 46 37.56 -29.53 -28.16
C ARG A 46 38.68 -28.47 -28.21
N GLU A 47 38.75 -27.64 -27.16
CA GLU A 47 39.92 -27.67 -26.26
C GLU A 47 39.55 -27.12 -24.87
N THR A 48 40.05 -27.83 -23.87
CA THR A 48 39.84 -27.67 -22.44
C THR A 48 40.67 -26.52 -21.90
N LEU A 49 40.02 -25.49 -21.34
CA LEU A 49 40.64 -24.59 -20.38
C LEU A 49 39.99 -24.82 -19.03
N VAL A 50 40.81 -25.40 -18.16
CA VAL A 50 40.60 -25.55 -16.72
C VAL A 50 40.65 -24.15 -16.12
N SER A 51 39.59 -23.73 -15.45
CA SER A 51 39.62 -22.60 -14.53
C SER A 51 38.69 -22.97 -13.39
N ASP A 52 39.32 -23.15 -12.24
CA ASP A 52 38.74 -23.56 -10.98
C ASP A 52 37.82 -22.44 -10.47
N TYR A 53 36.53 -22.74 -10.33
CA TYR A 53 35.61 -21.93 -9.54
C TYR A 53 34.98 -22.85 -8.50
N ASP A 54 35.37 -22.54 -7.27
CA ASP A 54 34.97 -23.08 -5.99
C ASP A 54 33.45 -22.96 -5.81
N SER A 55 32.78 -24.08 -5.53
CA SER A 55 31.35 -24.13 -5.21
C SER A 55 31.10 -25.22 -4.17
N GLU A 56 31.16 -24.81 -2.91
CA GLU A 56 30.56 -25.45 -1.73
C GLU A 56 29.80 -24.26 -1.08
N ASP A 57 28.52 -24.29 -0.73
CA ASP A 57 27.75 -25.32 -0.04
C ASP A 57 26.27 -25.26 -0.45
N TYR A 58 25.72 -26.42 -0.83
CA TYR A 58 24.28 -26.67 -0.80
C TYR A 58 24.08 -27.75 0.26
N GLU A 59 23.73 -27.33 1.47
CA GLU A 59 23.37 -28.21 2.59
C GLU A 59 22.14 -29.06 2.20
N SER A 60 22.42 -30.35 1.99
CA SER A 60 21.41 -31.37 1.72
C SER A 60 20.80 -31.82 3.05
N PHE A 61 19.62 -31.32 3.38
CA PHE A 61 18.78 -31.85 4.45
C PHE A 61 18.39 -33.30 4.13
N GLN A 62 19.21 -34.26 4.59
CA GLN A 62 18.86 -35.67 4.59
C GLN A 62 17.89 -35.96 5.75
N LEU A 63 16.60 -35.98 5.43
CA LEU A 63 15.56 -36.59 6.26
C LEU A 63 15.78 -38.11 6.34
N GLY A 64 16.58 -38.54 7.33
CA GLY A 64 16.81 -39.93 7.72
C GLY A 64 16.29 -40.20 9.12
N ARG A 65 15.04 -40.66 9.21
CA ARG A 65 14.41 -41.20 10.43
C ARG A 65 15.18 -42.43 10.94
N ALA A 66 15.69 -42.39 12.18
CA ALA A 66 15.84 -43.57 13.04
C ALA A 66 16.02 -43.12 14.50
N ALA A 67 15.32 -43.83 15.39
CA ALA A 67 15.24 -43.58 16.81
C ALA A 67 16.48 -44.06 17.59
N ASP A 68 16.60 -43.54 18.81
CA ASP A 68 17.35 -44.08 19.95
C ASP A 68 18.88 -44.03 19.86
N ASP A 69 19.48 -42.90 20.24
CA ASP A 69 20.79 -42.94 20.90
C ASP A 69 20.88 -41.83 21.97
N ALA A 70 21.19 -42.24 23.18
CA ALA A 70 21.22 -41.40 24.34
C ALA A 70 22.57 -40.66 24.42
N GLY A 71 22.51 -39.33 24.51
CA GLY A 71 23.42 -38.52 25.31
C GLY A 71 24.89 -38.60 24.96
N ALA A 72 25.28 -37.86 23.93
CA ALA A 72 26.52 -37.10 23.97
C ALA A 72 26.13 -35.64 23.74
N ARG A 73 25.94 -34.90 24.85
CA ARG A 73 25.86 -33.43 24.84
C ARG A 73 27.17 -32.94 24.23
N ASP A 74 27.10 -32.11 23.21
CA ASP A 74 28.29 -31.55 22.58
C ASP A 74 29.01 -30.69 23.65
N PRO A 75 30.30 -30.89 23.95
CA PRO A 75 30.99 -30.04 24.93
C PRO A 75 31.09 -28.57 24.49
N ASP A 76 30.79 -28.27 23.22
CA ASP A 76 30.66 -26.91 22.69
C ASP A 76 29.19 -26.44 22.57
N GLU A 77 28.20 -27.23 23.03
CA GLU A 77 26.84 -26.71 23.22
C GLU A 77 26.86 -25.67 24.35
N PRO A 78 26.41 -24.43 24.11
CA PRO A 78 26.31 -23.45 25.18
C PRO A 78 25.44 -24.04 26.30
N GLU A 79 25.96 -24.05 27.52
CA GLU A 79 25.13 -24.29 28.68
C GLU A 79 24.18 -23.10 28.77
N ILE A 80 22.96 -23.27 28.25
CA ILE A 80 21.86 -22.34 28.50
C ILE A 80 21.65 -22.35 30.01
N ASP A 81 22.12 -21.30 30.69
CA ASP A 81 21.89 -21.10 32.10
C ASP A 81 20.38 -20.83 32.27
N PRO A 82 19.62 -21.68 32.98
CA PRO A 82 18.21 -21.42 33.20
C PRO A 82 17.94 -20.16 34.05
N ASP A 83 18.99 -19.60 34.67
CA ASP A 83 18.99 -18.33 35.39
C ASP A 83 19.63 -17.19 34.55
N ASP A 84 19.83 -17.39 33.23
CA ASP A 84 20.15 -16.30 32.30
C ASP A 84 18.90 -15.41 32.14
N GLU A 85 18.72 -14.51 33.11
CA GLU A 85 17.70 -13.45 33.08
C GLU A 85 18.00 -12.42 31.97
N ASP A 86 19.11 -12.55 31.23
CA ASP A 86 19.47 -11.72 30.07
C ASP A 86 18.86 -12.26 28.75
N LEU A 87 17.83 -13.11 28.80
CA LEU A 87 16.97 -13.39 27.64
C LEU A 87 16.16 -12.12 27.29
N ASP A 88 16.83 -11.22 26.57
CA ASP A 88 16.29 -10.10 25.80
C ASP A 88 15.16 -9.31 26.48
N ASP A 89 15.49 -8.54 27.53
CA ASP A 89 14.68 -7.40 28.00
C ASP A 89 14.57 -6.29 26.91
N ASP A 90 15.28 -6.45 25.79
CA ASP A 90 15.23 -5.59 24.59
C ASP A 90 14.29 -6.14 23.50
N ALA A 91 13.40 -7.09 23.82
CA ALA A 91 12.27 -7.37 22.94
C ALA A 91 11.44 -6.08 22.85
N PHE A 92 11.68 -5.29 21.79
CA PHE A 92 10.86 -4.14 21.41
C PHE A 92 9.42 -4.55 21.59
N ASP A 93 8.76 -3.96 22.60
CA ASP A 93 7.38 -4.30 22.94
C ASP A 93 6.60 -4.23 21.64
N GLU A 94 5.99 -5.35 21.24
CA GLU A 94 5.18 -5.36 20.04
C GLU A 94 4.03 -4.38 20.29
N PRO A 95 3.77 -3.42 19.37
CA PRO A 95 2.72 -2.45 19.60
C PRO A 95 1.39 -3.18 19.79
N GLU A 96 0.57 -2.67 20.71
CA GLU A 96 -0.75 -3.23 20.94
C GLU A 96 -1.65 -2.98 19.72
N ASP A 97 -2.55 -3.92 19.43
CA ASP A 97 -3.55 -3.75 18.37
C ASP A 97 -4.40 -2.50 18.62
N ALA A 98 -4.55 -1.66 17.59
CA ALA A 98 -5.48 -0.54 17.61
C ALA A 98 -6.90 -1.07 17.85
N THR A 99 -7.55 -0.50 18.86
CA THR A 99 -8.94 -0.81 19.17
C THR A 99 -9.89 -0.12 18.20
N ALA A 100 -11.13 -0.60 18.12
CA ALA A 100 -12.13 0.00 17.24
C ALA A 100 -12.45 1.48 17.55
N ASP A 101 -12.17 1.96 18.76
CA ASP A 101 -12.34 3.37 19.14
C ASP A 101 -11.16 4.25 18.73
N GLU A 102 -10.00 3.65 18.41
CA GLU A 102 -8.78 4.33 17.94
C GLU A 102 -8.70 4.38 16.41
N ILE A 103 -9.54 3.61 15.70
CA ILE A 103 -9.56 3.55 14.25
C ILE A 103 -10.64 4.49 13.71
N ASP A 104 -10.23 5.61 13.12
CA ASP A 104 -11.19 6.60 12.58
C ASP A 104 -11.73 6.19 11.21
N LEU A 105 -10.88 5.60 10.36
CA LEU A 105 -11.30 5.18 9.02
C LEU A 105 -10.45 4.05 8.44
N VAL A 106 -11.11 3.13 7.72
CA VAL A 106 -10.47 2.19 6.79
C VAL A 106 -11.27 2.15 5.50
N VAL A 107 -10.77 2.81 4.46
CA VAL A 107 -11.50 2.99 3.20
C VAL A 107 -10.67 2.56 2.01
N ALA A 108 -11.24 1.73 1.14
CA ALA A 108 -10.69 1.50 -0.19
C ALA A 108 -11.38 2.38 -1.22
N ALA A 109 -10.59 3.00 -2.10
CA ALA A 109 -11.05 3.72 -3.26
C ALA A 109 -10.38 3.24 -4.55
N TYR A 110 -11.14 3.13 -5.62
CA TYR A 110 -10.68 2.59 -6.90
C TYR A 110 -11.56 3.11 -8.04
N ARG A 111 -11.25 2.70 -9.28
CA ARG A 111 -12.05 3.05 -10.45
C ARG A 111 -12.63 1.80 -11.11
N GLU A 112 -13.95 1.73 -11.20
CA GLU A 112 -14.66 0.68 -11.95
C GLU A 112 -15.22 1.30 -13.23
N ASP A 113 -14.82 0.77 -14.39
CA ASP A 113 -15.16 1.32 -15.71
C ASP A 113 -14.89 2.85 -15.83
N GLY A 114 -13.81 3.32 -15.18
CA GLY A 114 -13.39 4.72 -15.14
C GLY A 114 -14.11 5.59 -14.09
N MET A 115 -15.17 5.08 -13.46
CA MET A 115 -15.94 5.80 -12.44
C MET A 115 -15.34 5.58 -11.05
N PRO A 116 -15.21 6.64 -10.22
CA PRO A 116 -14.67 6.50 -8.87
C PRO A 116 -15.65 5.73 -7.98
N VAL A 117 -15.14 4.77 -7.23
CA VAL A 117 -15.86 3.96 -6.24
C VAL A 117 -15.06 3.99 -4.94
N ALA A 118 -15.75 4.10 -3.81
CA ALA A 118 -15.15 3.91 -2.49
C ALA A 118 -16.02 2.95 -1.68
N ARG A 119 -15.40 2.22 -0.75
CA ARG A 119 -16.08 1.35 0.21
C ARG A 119 -15.33 1.36 1.54
N ALA A 120 -16.07 1.27 2.64
CA ALA A 120 -15.46 0.92 3.91
C ALA A 120 -14.92 -0.52 3.83
N LEU A 121 -13.79 -0.76 4.50
CA LEU A 121 -13.27 -2.09 4.73
C LEU A 121 -13.47 -2.47 6.20
N ASP A 122 -13.01 -3.67 6.57
CA ASP A 122 -12.98 -4.08 7.96
C ASP A 122 -11.98 -3.22 8.75
N LEU A 123 -12.33 -2.86 9.99
CA LEU A 123 -11.46 -2.08 10.86
C LEU A 123 -10.21 -2.88 11.25
N GLU A 124 -10.31 -4.21 11.33
CA GLU A 124 -9.17 -5.08 11.66
C GLU A 124 -7.99 -4.90 10.68
N LEU A 125 -8.23 -4.42 9.46
CA LEU A 125 -7.17 -4.11 8.49
C LEU A 125 -6.29 -2.92 8.88
N ALA A 126 -6.69 -2.14 9.89
CA ALA A 126 -5.85 -1.09 10.46
C ALA A 126 -4.74 -1.64 11.36
N ASN A 127 -4.67 -2.96 11.57
CA ASN A 127 -3.62 -3.64 12.34
C ASN A 127 -2.76 -4.59 11.48
N ASP A 128 -3.06 -4.77 10.19
CA ASP A 128 -2.32 -5.71 9.31
C ASP A 128 -2.18 -5.13 7.89
N LEU A 129 -0.96 -4.67 7.57
CA LEU A 129 -0.67 -4.09 6.26
C LEU A 129 -0.74 -5.15 5.14
N GLU A 130 -0.31 -6.39 5.40
CA GLU A 130 -0.32 -7.45 4.40
C GLU A 130 -1.75 -7.79 4.00
N GLU A 131 -2.66 -7.93 4.98
CA GLU A 131 -4.07 -8.18 4.71
C GLU A 131 -4.71 -7.00 3.97
N LEU A 132 -4.43 -5.75 4.37
CA LEU A 132 -4.89 -4.57 3.65
C LEU A 132 -4.47 -4.61 2.18
N ILE A 133 -3.20 -4.91 1.89
CA ILE A 133 -2.67 -5.06 0.52
C ILE A 133 -3.42 -6.19 -0.22
N VAL A 134 -3.66 -7.33 0.42
CA VAL A 134 -4.39 -8.46 -0.16
C VAL A 134 -5.82 -8.06 -0.53
N GLN A 135 -6.52 -7.31 0.31
CA GLN A 135 -7.87 -6.83 0.05
C GLN A 135 -7.89 -5.82 -1.10
N LEU A 136 -6.95 -4.86 -1.12
CA LEU A 136 -6.82 -3.88 -2.20
C LEU A 136 -6.51 -4.54 -3.54
N ARG A 137 -5.68 -5.59 -3.57
CA ARG A 137 -5.32 -6.31 -4.82
C ARG A 137 -6.53 -6.99 -5.50
N ARG A 138 -7.62 -7.23 -4.77
CA ARG A 138 -8.86 -7.83 -5.31
C ARG A 138 -9.75 -6.81 -6.02
N LEU A 139 -9.50 -5.52 -5.83
CA LEU A 139 -10.32 -4.44 -6.36
C LEU A 139 -9.94 -4.14 -7.83
N PRO A 140 -10.92 -3.84 -8.68
CA PRO A 140 -10.66 -3.48 -10.07
C PRO A 140 -10.10 -2.05 -10.17
N GLY A 141 -9.38 -1.77 -11.26
CA GLY A 141 -9.02 -0.40 -11.64
C GLY A 141 -7.69 -0.29 -12.34
N ASP A 142 -7.68 0.40 -13.49
CA ASP A 142 -6.47 0.61 -14.30
C ASP A 142 -5.41 1.43 -13.56
N ALA A 143 -5.85 2.35 -12.70
CA ALA A 143 -5.00 3.18 -11.86
C ALA A 143 -4.66 2.53 -10.50
N GLY A 144 -5.11 1.30 -10.27
CA GLY A 144 -5.02 0.59 -9.00
C GLY A 144 -6.11 0.94 -8.00
N ALA A 145 -6.02 0.31 -6.84
CA ALA A 145 -6.83 0.60 -5.66
C ALA A 145 -5.98 1.30 -4.61
N ILE A 146 -6.60 2.21 -3.88
CA ILE A 146 -5.99 3.04 -2.84
C ILE A 146 -6.69 2.68 -1.53
N GLY A 147 -5.91 2.35 -0.50
CA GLY A 147 -6.36 2.27 0.88
C GLY A 147 -5.99 3.56 1.61
N PHE A 148 -6.95 4.07 2.37
CA PHE A 148 -6.77 5.11 3.36
C PHE A 148 -7.04 4.50 4.72
N VAL A 149 -6.09 4.62 5.63
CA VAL A 149 -6.26 4.28 7.04
C VAL A 149 -5.97 5.53 7.86
N SER A 150 -6.81 5.79 8.86
CA SER A 150 -6.63 6.83 9.86
C SER A 150 -6.74 6.24 11.24
N LEU A 151 -5.82 6.61 12.13
CA LEU A 151 -5.84 6.28 13.54
C LEU A 151 -5.76 7.55 14.39
N VAL A 152 -6.51 7.54 15.49
CA VAL A 152 -6.53 8.53 16.59
C VAL A 152 -6.64 10.00 16.18
N GLY A 153 -7.09 10.31 14.97
CA GLY A 153 -7.18 11.68 14.45
C GLY A 153 -5.84 12.29 14.00
N GLU A 154 -4.72 11.57 14.08
CA GLU A 154 -3.36 12.13 13.94
C GLU A 154 -2.45 11.33 13.02
N LEU A 155 -2.80 10.08 12.70
CA LEU A 155 -1.96 9.17 11.92
C LEU A 155 -2.66 8.75 10.62
N ILE A 156 -1.95 8.79 9.50
CA ILE A 156 -2.46 8.35 8.20
C ILE A 156 -1.52 7.31 7.58
N VAL A 157 -2.10 6.20 7.13
CA VAL A 157 -1.44 5.26 6.21
C VAL A 157 -2.12 5.29 4.86
N LEU A 158 -1.33 5.54 3.82
CA LEU A 158 -1.74 5.46 2.43
C LEU A 158 -1.14 4.21 1.81
N VAL A 159 -1.97 3.41 1.13
CA VAL A 159 -1.50 2.23 0.39
C VAL A 159 -2.08 2.26 -1.01
N ARG A 160 -1.26 2.07 -2.04
CA ARG A 160 -1.73 1.97 -3.42
C ARG A 160 -1.23 0.69 -4.06
N VAL A 161 -2.17 -0.13 -4.51
CA VAL A 161 -1.88 -1.41 -5.16
C VAL A 161 -2.22 -1.34 -6.64
N ARG A 162 -1.21 -1.54 -7.49
CA ARG A 162 -1.30 -1.54 -8.96
C ARG A 162 -0.68 -2.80 -9.55
N GLY A 163 -1.50 -3.82 -9.78
CA GLY A 163 -1.03 -5.11 -10.27
C GLY A 163 -0.10 -5.76 -9.25
N ARG A 164 1.22 -5.72 -9.52
CA ARG A 164 2.26 -6.20 -8.59
C ARG A 164 2.94 -5.09 -7.81
N MET A 165 2.77 -3.83 -8.21
CA MET A 165 3.34 -2.69 -7.52
C MET A 165 2.51 -2.39 -6.29
N VAL A 166 3.17 -2.25 -5.15
CA VAL A 166 2.59 -1.74 -3.90
C VAL A 166 3.45 -0.55 -3.49
N GLN A 167 2.79 0.59 -3.31
CA GLN A 167 3.39 1.82 -2.81
C GLN A 167 2.68 2.14 -1.48
N THR A 168 3.43 2.60 -0.49
CA THR A 168 2.85 3.02 0.79
C THR A 168 3.54 4.28 1.30
N VAL A 169 2.79 5.05 2.08
CA VAL A 169 3.26 6.23 2.81
C VAL A 169 2.66 6.14 4.21
N LEU A 170 3.49 6.41 5.21
CA LEU A 170 3.10 6.61 6.60
C LEU A 170 3.33 8.09 6.92
N SER A 171 2.36 8.75 7.53
CA SER A 171 2.43 10.20 7.78
C SER A 171 3.48 10.61 8.80
N ASP A 172 3.79 9.72 9.74
CA ASP A 172 4.77 9.93 10.80
C ASP A 172 5.49 8.60 11.06
N GLY A 173 6.79 8.56 10.77
CA GLY A 173 7.62 7.39 11.01
C GLY A 173 7.74 6.99 12.48
N GLY A 174 7.69 7.95 13.41
CA GLY A 174 7.77 7.71 14.85
C GLY A 174 6.63 6.84 15.37
N ALA A 175 5.47 6.90 14.72
CA ALA A 175 4.29 6.11 15.05
C ALA A 175 4.51 4.57 14.93
N SER A 176 5.60 4.12 14.31
CA SER A 176 5.97 2.70 14.22
C SER A 176 6.30 2.06 15.58
N GLU A 177 6.62 2.86 16.60
CA GLU A 177 6.82 2.38 17.98
C GLU A 177 5.48 2.04 18.67
N ASP A 178 4.41 2.73 18.30
CA ASP A 178 3.12 2.67 19.00
C ASP A 178 2.05 1.86 18.26
N TRP A 179 2.09 1.83 16.92
CA TRP A 179 0.98 1.30 16.11
C TRP A 179 1.40 0.13 15.20
N PRO A 180 0.70 -1.02 15.23
CA PRO A 180 1.09 -2.21 14.45
C PRO A 180 1.16 -1.96 12.95
N ILE A 181 0.19 -1.26 12.37
CA ILE A 181 0.22 -0.95 10.93
C ILE A 181 1.36 0.00 10.56
N ALA A 182 1.74 0.93 11.46
CA ALA A 182 2.86 1.82 11.22
C ALA A 182 4.18 1.05 11.26
N ARG A 183 4.31 0.11 12.21
CA ARG A 183 5.43 -0.83 12.29
C ARG A 183 5.55 -1.69 11.03
N ASP A 184 4.45 -2.27 10.58
CA ASP A 184 4.40 -3.04 9.34
C ASP A 184 4.84 -2.20 8.12
N VAL A 185 4.47 -0.92 8.07
CA VAL A 185 4.89 -0.01 6.99
C VAL A 185 6.38 0.26 7.06
N ALA A 186 6.92 0.58 8.25
CA ALA A 186 8.35 0.78 8.47
C ALA A 186 9.15 -0.47 8.05
N ASP A 187 8.72 -1.66 8.50
CA ASP A 187 9.32 -2.94 8.14
C ASP A 187 9.23 -3.21 6.63
N TYR A 188 8.09 -2.94 6.01
CA TYR A 188 7.89 -3.09 4.57
C TYR A 188 8.82 -2.18 3.75
N LEU A 189 9.07 -0.97 4.24
CA LEU A 189 9.99 0.00 3.63
C LEU A 189 11.45 -0.25 3.98
N ASN A 190 11.71 -1.12 4.98
CA ASN A 190 13.03 -1.34 5.60
C ASN A 190 13.58 -0.02 6.19
N GLU A 191 12.72 0.72 6.88
CA GLU A 191 13.00 2.01 7.53
C GLU A 191 12.72 1.89 9.04
N ASN A 192 13.55 1.12 9.76
CA ASN A 192 13.31 0.81 11.18
C ASN A 192 14.16 1.67 12.14
N ASP A 193 15.07 2.49 11.60
CA ASP A 193 15.98 3.35 12.37
C ASP A 193 15.48 4.81 12.35
N ILE A 194 14.18 5.02 12.57
CA ILE A 194 13.55 6.34 12.57
C ILE A 194 13.68 6.96 13.96
N ASP A 195 13.94 8.26 14.03
CA ASP A 195 13.91 9.01 15.28
C ASP A 195 12.45 9.32 15.64
N SER A 196 11.93 8.70 16.69
CA SER A 196 10.52 8.84 17.09
C SER A 196 10.17 10.21 17.67
N ASP A 197 11.17 11.06 17.94
CA ASP A 197 10.95 12.45 18.37
C ASP A 197 10.63 13.41 17.20
N ASP A 198 10.83 13.01 15.94
CA ASP A 198 10.63 13.85 14.75
C ASP A 198 9.40 13.40 13.94
N PHE A 199 8.46 14.32 13.70
CA PHE A 199 7.34 14.10 12.79
C PHE A 199 7.82 14.17 11.34
N GLU A 200 8.03 13.02 10.70
CA GLU A 200 8.47 12.94 9.31
C GLU A 200 7.74 11.81 8.56
N PRO A 201 7.08 12.11 7.42
CA PRO A 201 6.44 11.09 6.62
C PRO A 201 7.46 10.21 5.88
N ILE A 202 7.23 8.90 5.92
CA ILE A 202 8.11 7.90 5.28
C ILE A 202 7.43 7.20 4.10
N GLY A 203 8.23 6.60 3.21
CA GLY A 203 7.77 5.82 2.07
C GLY A 203 7.72 6.57 0.74
N ASP A 204 6.79 6.19 -0.13
CA ASP A 204 6.73 6.69 -1.51
C ASP A 204 5.81 7.91 -1.62
N LEU A 205 6.32 9.11 -1.30
CA LEU A 205 5.57 10.37 -1.45
C LEU A 205 5.11 10.65 -2.90
N GLY A 206 5.72 9.98 -3.88
CA GLY A 206 5.33 10.00 -5.29
C GLY A 206 4.13 9.09 -5.63
N ILE A 207 3.49 8.45 -4.64
CA ILE A 207 2.36 7.52 -4.79
C ILE A 207 1.20 8.03 -5.67
N PHE A 208 1.02 9.36 -5.74
CA PHE A 208 -0.02 10.04 -6.54
C PHE A 208 0.54 10.93 -7.67
N GLY A 209 1.84 10.87 -7.96
CA GLY A 209 2.49 11.67 -8.99
C GLY A 209 1.88 11.50 -10.39
N ASP A 210 1.32 10.33 -10.69
CA ASP A 210 0.63 10.05 -11.95
C ASP A 210 -0.80 10.63 -12.05
N ILE A 211 -1.41 11.01 -10.92
CA ILE A 211 -2.76 11.60 -10.85
C ILE A 211 -2.71 13.10 -10.54
N GLY A 212 -1.51 13.64 -10.24
CA GLY A 212 -1.25 15.08 -10.24
C GLY A 212 -0.99 15.69 -8.88
N ILE A 213 -0.74 14.88 -7.84
CA ILE A 213 -0.15 15.36 -6.58
C ILE A 213 1.34 15.07 -6.63
N SER A 214 2.17 16.10 -6.54
CA SER A 214 3.62 15.91 -6.41
C SER A 214 4.01 15.48 -4.99
N ASP A 215 5.18 14.90 -4.84
CA ASP A 215 5.80 14.49 -3.58
C ASP A 215 5.71 15.62 -2.53
N PHE A 216 6.17 16.83 -2.91
CA PHE A 216 6.10 18.04 -2.06
C PHE A 216 4.66 18.49 -1.71
N GLU A 217 3.69 18.22 -2.59
CA GLU A 217 2.30 18.58 -2.29
C GLU A 217 1.68 17.57 -1.32
N LEU A 218 2.00 16.28 -1.46
CA LEU A 218 1.56 15.27 -0.51
C LEU A 218 2.19 15.49 0.87
N GLU A 219 3.50 15.70 0.92
CA GLU A 219 4.24 16.03 2.15
C GLU A 219 3.62 17.24 2.86
N ALA A 220 3.34 18.33 2.12
CA ALA A 220 2.69 19.50 2.69
C ALA A 220 1.25 19.26 3.17
N GLN A 221 0.52 18.26 2.63
CA GLN A 221 -0.78 17.87 3.16
C GLN A 221 -0.65 17.06 4.44
N LEU A 222 0.34 16.16 4.52
CA LEU A 222 0.59 15.34 5.71
C LEU A 222 1.12 16.18 6.88
N ALA A 223 1.95 17.18 6.60
CA ALA A 223 2.48 18.10 7.61
C ALA A 223 1.40 18.90 8.36
N GLU A 224 0.18 19.01 7.83
CA GLU A 224 -0.93 19.66 8.56
C GLU A 224 -1.31 18.87 9.82
N LEU A 225 -1.04 17.55 9.88
CA LEU A 225 -1.26 16.72 11.08
C LEU A 225 -0.39 17.19 12.26
N GLU A 226 0.84 17.67 12.00
CA GLU A 226 1.71 18.25 13.03
C GLU A 226 1.08 19.50 13.66
N ASP A 227 0.25 20.23 12.90
CA ASP A 227 -0.49 21.42 13.33
C ASP A 227 -1.89 21.08 13.92
N ASP A 228 -2.05 19.90 14.53
CA ASP A 228 -3.30 19.39 15.14
C ASP A 228 -4.48 19.28 14.13
N ALA A 229 -4.20 19.10 12.83
CA ALA A 229 -5.27 18.85 11.87
C ALA A 229 -5.84 17.44 12.02
N ASP A 230 -7.16 17.32 11.89
CA ASP A 230 -7.85 16.04 11.91
C ASP A 230 -7.46 15.20 10.67
N SER A 231 -6.95 14.00 10.92
CA SER A 231 -6.48 13.07 9.88
C SER A 231 -7.56 12.67 8.88
N VAL A 232 -8.83 12.57 9.28
CA VAL A 232 -9.94 12.29 8.36
C VAL A 232 -10.09 13.44 7.38
N GLU A 233 -10.01 14.69 7.84
CA GLU A 233 -10.09 15.87 6.98
C GLU A 233 -8.90 15.95 6.00
N VAL A 234 -7.69 15.60 6.44
CA VAL A 234 -6.50 15.50 5.57
C VAL A 234 -6.69 14.41 4.51
N VAL A 235 -7.19 13.23 4.88
CA VAL A 235 -7.54 12.16 3.93
C VAL A 235 -8.57 12.63 2.90
N LEU A 236 -9.61 13.35 3.34
CA LEU A 236 -10.61 13.90 2.44
C LEU A 236 -10.03 14.96 1.49
N ALA A 237 -9.12 15.80 1.95
CA ALA A 237 -8.42 16.78 1.11
C ALA A 237 -7.56 16.10 0.04
N ILE A 238 -6.80 15.06 0.40
CA ILE A 238 -6.05 14.22 -0.54
C ILE A 238 -7.00 13.56 -1.53
N ALA A 239 -8.09 12.95 -1.07
CA ALA A 239 -9.08 12.30 -1.92
C ALA A 239 -9.73 13.25 -2.94
N GLU A 240 -9.99 14.50 -2.55
CA GLU A 240 -10.46 15.56 -3.46
C GLU A 240 -9.43 15.86 -4.56
N ARG A 241 -8.14 15.97 -4.20
CA ARG A 241 -7.06 16.22 -5.16
C ARG A 241 -6.92 15.13 -6.22
N ILE A 242 -7.04 13.86 -5.85
CA ILE A 242 -6.99 12.73 -6.80
C ILE A 242 -8.35 12.40 -7.47
N GLY A 243 -9.38 13.22 -7.24
CA GLY A 243 -10.66 13.15 -7.96
C GLY A 243 -11.57 11.98 -7.54
N ILE A 244 -11.44 11.52 -6.30
CA ILE A 244 -12.31 10.51 -5.67
C ILE A 244 -13.03 11.02 -4.41
N GLY A 245 -12.77 12.27 -3.99
CA GLY A 245 -13.29 12.87 -2.76
C GLY A 245 -14.79 12.70 -2.54
N PRO A 246 -15.67 12.94 -3.52
CA PRO A 246 -17.12 12.79 -3.32
C PRO A 246 -17.59 11.38 -2.95
N VAL A 247 -16.90 10.33 -3.39
CA VAL A 247 -17.26 8.95 -3.03
C VAL A 247 -16.65 8.53 -1.71
N VAL A 248 -15.42 8.96 -1.41
CA VAL A 248 -14.77 8.73 -0.11
C VAL A 248 -15.55 9.42 1.00
N ARG A 249 -15.85 10.72 0.86
CA ARG A 249 -16.65 11.47 1.83
C ARG A 249 -17.99 10.80 2.12
N ARG A 250 -18.67 10.33 1.08
CA ARG A 250 -19.94 9.61 1.27
C ARG A 250 -19.76 8.36 2.14
N VAL A 251 -18.67 7.61 1.99
CA VAL A 251 -18.41 6.44 2.82
C VAL A 251 -18.12 6.87 4.25
N VAL A 252 -17.23 7.86 4.43
CA VAL A 252 -16.88 8.43 5.74
C VAL A 252 -18.14 8.89 6.50
N ASP A 253 -18.96 9.74 5.88
CA ASP A 253 -20.20 10.27 6.49
C ASP A 253 -21.22 9.19 6.91
N ASN A 254 -21.17 7.99 6.30
CA ASN A 254 -22.16 6.93 6.56
C ASN A 254 -21.67 5.86 7.52
N GLU A 255 -20.37 5.53 7.47
CA GLU A 255 -19.81 4.38 8.18
C GLU A 255 -18.97 4.79 9.40
N PHE A 256 -18.49 6.04 9.44
CA PHE A 256 -17.51 6.53 10.43
C PHE A 256 -17.94 7.85 11.13
N SER A 257 -19.21 8.26 11.00
CA SER A 257 -19.77 9.50 11.58
C SER A 257 -20.54 9.31 12.88
#